data_AF-A0A0G1IHC4-F1
#
_entry.id   AF-A0A0G1IHC4-F1
#
_cell.length_a   1.000
_cell.length_b   1.000
_cell.length_c   1.000
_cell.angle_alpha   90.00
_cell.angle_beta   90.00
_cell.angle_gamma   90.00
#
_symmetry.space_group_name_H-M   'P 1'
#
loop_
_entity.id
_entity.type
_entity.pdbx_description
1 polymer ?
#
loop_
_entity_poly.entity_id
_entity_poly.type
_entity_poly.pdbx_seq_one_letter_code
_entity_poly.pdbx_strand_id
1 'polypeptide(L)'
;MVETLHEIWPDAPLYTAFVDWKRLGTHADRFRNWNIKTSWVQHFWIIKKFISPLRFLVPLIWQSFDLSGYDVVLTSSGWFIPRGVKAGTRPFKGVTFKGYPMQICYIHHPPRNLYGYATGSNLQKYWPVRLYSIFVNFFLRNYDFKTAQKVDYFIANSKETAKSEIRNKFKIQK
;
A
#
# COMPACT_ATOMS: atom_id res chain seq x y z
N MET A 1 11.87 -7.94 -2.02
CA MET A 1 10.55 -8.37 -2.55
C MET A 1 10.26 -7.73 -3.90
N VAL A 2 10.19 -6.41 -4.02
CA VAL A 2 9.89 -5.74 -5.29
C VAL A 2 10.89 -6.13 -6.40
N GLU A 3 12.19 -6.22 -6.09
CA GLU A 3 13.23 -6.78 -6.98
C GLU A 3 12.89 -8.20 -7.46
N THR A 4 12.66 -9.13 -6.53
CA THR A 4 12.28 -10.52 -6.86
C THR A 4 11.01 -10.61 -7.70
N LEU A 5 10.01 -9.76 -7.45
CA LEU A 5 8.81 -9.73 -8.27
C LEU A 5 9.08 -9.25 -9.69
N HIS A 6 9.99 -8.29 -9.87
CA HIS A 6 10.38 -7.82 -11.18
C HIS A 6 11.25 -8.84 -11.92
N GLU A 7 12.04 -9.66 -11.22
CA GLU A 7 12.78 -10.77 -11.84
C GLU A 7 11.84 -11.83 -12.45
N ILE A 8 10.70 -12.11 -11.81
CA ILE A 8 9.66 -13.01 -12.33
C ILE A 8 8.83 -12.29 -13.41
N TRP A 9 8.45 -11.06 -13.09
CA TRP A 9 7.67 -10.01 -13.75
C TRP A 9 8.40 -8.92 -14.55
N PRO A 10 9.37 -9.15 -15.46
CA PRO A 10 10.23 -8.06 -15.96
C PRO A 10 9.48 -7.00 -16.77
N ASP A 11 8.47 -7.40 -17.55
CA ASP A 11 7.68 -6.47 -18.35
C ASP A 11 6.59 -5.75 -17.55
N ALA A 12 6.34 -6.17 -16.30
CA ALA A 12 5.28 -5.60 -15.48
C ALA A 12 5.68 -4.19 -14.98
N PRO A 13 4.85 -3.16 -15.22
CA PRO A 13 5.13 -1.82 -14.73
C PRO A 13 5.03 -1.74 -13.20
N LEU A 14 5.96 -1.02 -12.58
CA LEU A 14 5.96 -0.76 -11.14
C LEU A 14 5.21 0.54 -10.84
N TYR A 15 4.09 0.43 -10.13
CA TYR A 15 3.35 1.59 -9.62
C TYR A 15 3.80 1.94 -8.19
N THR A 16 4.13 3.21 -7.95
CA THR A 16 4.53 3.70 -6.63
C THR A 16 4.05 5.12 -6.40
N ALA A 17 3.81 5.50 -5.13
CA ALA A 17 3.40 6.85 -4.80
C ALA A 17 4.43 7.89 -5.26
N PHE A 18 5.71 7.65 -4.98
CA PHE A 18 6.83 8.45 -5.43
C PHE A 18 8.13 7.64 -5.30
N VAL A 19 9.18 8.10 -5.97
CA VAL A 19 10.54 7.60 -5.83
C VAL A 19 11.43 8.72 -5.30
N ASP A 20 12.18 8.40 -4.25
CA ASP A 20 13.24 9.25 -3.73
C ASP A 20 14.59 8.68 -4.16
N TRP A 21 15.01 9.07 -5.37
CA TRP A 21 16.27 8.62 -5.97
C TRP A 21 17.50 8.98 -5.12
N LYS A 22 17.44 10.09 -4.37
CA LYS A 22 18.54 10.49 -3.48
C LYS A 22 18.65 9.54 -2.30
N ARG A 23 17.51 9.15 -1.70
CA ARG A 23 17.49 8.18 -0.59
C ARG A 23 17.81 6.75 -1.01
N LEU A 24 17.56 6.40 -2.28
CA LEU A 24 17.96 5.10 -2.82
C LEU A 24 19.49 4.96 -2.91
N GLY A 25 20.23 6.06 -3.05
CA GLY A 25 21.69 6.05 -3.08
C GLY A 25 22.23 5.08 -4.13
N THR A 26 23.15 4.20 -3.71
CA THR A 26 23.77 3.17 -4.57
C THR A 26 22.79 2.14 -5.12
N HIS A 27 21.58 2.03 -4.56
CA HIS A 27 20.56 1.13 -5.06
C HIS A 27 19.73 1.72 -6.21
N ALA A 28 19.86 3.02 -6.49
CA ALA A 28 19.08 3.70 -7.53
C ALA A 28 19.28 3.07 -8.92
N ASP A 29 20.51 2.66 -9.25
CA ASP A 29 20.83 2.11 -10.57
C ASP A 29 20.10 0.79 -10.86
N ARG A 30 19.74 0.02 -9.82
CA ARG A 30 18.98 -1.23 -9.97
C ARG A 30 17.58 -1.02 -10.55
N PHE A 31 17.01 0.16 -10.33
CA PHE A 31 15.64 0.50 -10.72
C PHE A 31 15.58 1.41 -11.95
N ARG A 32 16.74 1.83 -12.48
CA ARG A 32 16.82 2.89 -13.49
C ARG A 32 16.18 2.51 -14.82
N ASN A 33 16.25 1.22 -15.16
CA ASN A 33 15.69 0.68 -16.41
C ASN A 33 14.26 0.15 -16.24
N TRP A 34 13.68 0.26 -15.06
CA TRP A 34 12.33 -0.24 -14.81
C TRP A 34 11.28 0.72 -15.34
N ASN A 35 10.15 0.19 -15.80
CA ASN A 35 8.98 0.98 -16.14
C ASN A 35 8.25 1.41 -14.86
N ILE A 36 8.72 2.50 -14.23
CA ILE A 36 8.15 3.01 -12.98
C ILE A 36 7.11 4.09 -13.28
N LYS A 37 5.88 3.86 -12.81
CA LYS A 37 4.78 4.83 -12.84
C LYS A 37 4.58 5.43 -11.46
N THR A 38 4.82 6.73 -11.35
CA THR A 38 4.66 7.46 -10.09
C THR A 38 3.34 8.21 -10.02
N SER A 39 2.82 8.45 -8.82
CA SER A 39 1.64 9.30 -8.65
C SER A 39 1.96 10.78 -8.85
N TRP A 40 0.93 11.61 -8.83
CA TRP A 40 1.04 13.07 -8.84
C TRP A 40 1.98 13.60 -7.73
N VAL A 41 2.09 12.90 -6.59
CA VAL A 41 2.98 13.26 -5.47
C VAL A 41 4.46 13.34 -5.88
N GLN A 42 4.88 12.64 -6.93
CA GLN A 42 6.26 12.73 -7.44
C GLN A 42 6.69 14.17 -7.72
N HIS A 43 5.75 15.02 -8.17
CA HIS A 43 5.99 16.40 -8.57
C HIS A 43 5.90 17.40 -7.40
N PHE A 44 5.36 16.99 -6.25
CA PHE A 44 5.19 17.85 -5.08
C PHE A 44 6.20 17.51 -3.98
N TRP A 45 7.35 18.18 -4.01
CA TRP A 45 8.46 17.92 -3.08
C TRP A 45 8.06 18.04 -1.60
N ILE A 46 7.19 18.99 -1.26
CA ILE A 46 6.66 19.19 0.10
C ILE A 46 5.90 17.94 0.56
N ILE A 47 5.06 17.38 -0.30
CA ILE A 47 4.26 16.19 0.03
C ILE A 47 5.17 14.97 0.23
N LYS A 48 6.17 14.78 -0.65
CA LYS A 48 7.18 13.72 -0.49
C LYS A 48 7.94 13.85 0.83
N LYS A 49 8.40 15.07 1.15
CA LYS A 49 9.18 15.35 2.37
C LYS A 49 8.35 15.14 3.64
N PHE A 50 7.08 15.51 3.61
CA PHE A 50 6.17 15.46 4.75
C PHE A 50 5.08 14.38 4.61
N ILE A 51 5.40 13.25 3.98
CA ILE A 51 4.40 12.21 3.72
C ILE A 51 3.84 11.57 5.01
N SER A 52 4.65 11.48 6.07
CA SER A 52 4.20 10.94 7.36
C SER A 52 3.07 11.77 7.98
N PRO A 53 3.23 13.09 8.21
CA PRO A 53 2.10 13.91 8.64
C PRO A 53 1.03 13.96 7.56
N LEU A 54 1.33 14.07 6.26
CA LEU A 54 0.34 14.19 5.19
C LEU A 54 -0.31 12.85 4.77
N ARG A 55 -0.19 11.79 5.58
CA ARG A 55 -0.72 10.45 5.27
C ARG A 55 -2.24 10.38 5.10
N PHE A 56 -2.99 11.42 5.49
CA PHE A 56 -4.42 11.50 5.16
C PHE A 56 -4.66 11.55 3.64
N LEU A 57 -3.65 11.92 2.85
CA LEU A 57 -3.68 11.90 1.38
C LEU A 57 -3.51 10.48 0.79
N VAL A 58 -3.12 9.48 1.58
CA VAL A 58 -2.91 8.08 1.12
C VAL A 58 -4.05 7.57 0.22
N PRO A 59 -5.33 7.71 0.58
CA PRO A 59 -6.42 7.25 -0.28
C PRO A 59 -6.45 7.95 -1.65
N LEU A 60 -6.22 9.27 -1.68
CA LEU A 60 -6.21 10.06 -2.92
C LEU A 60 -5.03 9.70 -3.81
N ILE A 61 -3.88 9.38 -3.22
CA ILE A 61 -2.68 8.96 -3.93
C ILE A 61 -2.96 7.64 -4.66
N TRP A 62 -3.44 6.63 -3.95
CA TRP A 62 -3.64 5.31 -4.56
C TRP A 62 -4.82 5.29 -5.53
N GLN A 63 -5.91 6.00 -5.23
CA GLN A 63 -7.05 6.12 -6.15
C GLN A 63 -6.72 6.88 -7.44
N SER A 64 -5.58 7.57 -7.53
CA SER A 64 -5.15 8.20 -8.77
C SER A 64 -4.69 7.18 -9.83
N PHE A 65 -4.34 5.96 -9.41
CA PHE A 65 -3.97 4.89 -10.33
C PHE A 65 -5.19 4.10 -10.78
N ASP A 66 -5.42 4.10 -12.09
CA ASP A 66 -6.36 3.19 -12.75
C ASP A 66 -5.62 2.00 -13.32
N LEU A 67 -5.90 0.83 -12.75
CA LEU A 67 -5.30 -0.46 -13.10
C LEU A 67 -6.36 -1.42 -13.68
N SER A 68 -7.54 -0.92 -14.06
CA SER A 68 -8.60 -1.75 -14.68
C SER A 68 -8.17 -2.44 -15.98
N GLY A 69 -7.15 -1.91 -16.65
CA GLY A 69 -6.58 -2.49 -17.88
C GLY A 69 -5.68 -3.72 -17.68
N TYR A 70 -5.44 -4.17 -16.44
CA TYR A 70 -4.63 -5.35 -16.14
C TYR A 70 -5.50 -6.54 -15.76
N ASP A 71 -4.94 -7.75 -15.89
CA ASP A 71 -5.56 -8.99 -15.42
C ASP A 71 -5.27 -9.27 -13.95
N VAL A 72 -4.08 -8.88 -13.48
CA VAL A 72 -3.62 -9.10 -12.11
C VAL A 72 -2.88 -7.86 -11.61
N VAL A 73 -3.18 -7.48 -10.37
CA VAL A 73 -2.52 -6.41 -9.64
C VAL A 73 -1.95 -6.98 -8.35
N LEU A 74 -0.62 -6.97 -8.25
CA LEU A 74 0.11 -7.38 -7.07
C LEU A 74 0.49 -6.16 -6.23
N THR A 75 0.11 -6.16 -4.96
CA THR A 75 0.39 -5.05 -4.04
C THR A 75 1.32 -5.47 -2.92
N SER A 76 2.46 -4.80 -2.80
CA SER A 76 3.40 -4.97 -1.70
C SER A 76 3.02 -4.05 -0.53
N SER A 77 2.18 -4.55 0.38
CA SER A 77 1.55 -3.77 1.44
C SER A 77 2.36 -3.67 2.73
N GLY A 78 2.33 -2.48 3.31
CA GLY A 78 2.95 -2.12 4.58
C GLY A 78 2.28 -0.87 5.15
N TRP A 79 3.06 0.07 5.69
CA TRP A 79 2.50 1.24 6.37
C TRP A 79 1.68 2.19 5.46
N PHE A 80 1.95 2.21 4.15
CA PHE A 80 1.39 3.17 3.20
C PHE A 80 0.14 2.65 2.46
N ILE A 81 -0.31 1.42 2.74
CA ILE A 81 -1.60 0.85 2.31
C ILE A 81 -1.89 1.02 0.79
N PRO A 82 -1.07 0.41 -0.09
CA PRO A 82 -1.16 0.55 -1.55
C PRO A 82 -2.40 -0.08 -2.19
N ARG A 83 -3.23 -0.77 -1.42
CA ARG A 83 -4.33 -1.62 -1.91
C ARG A 83 -5.57 -0.85 -2.35
N GLY A 84 -5.58 0.47 -2.21
CA GLY A 84 -6.72 1.32 -2.59
C GLY A 84 -6.67 1.87 -4.00
N VAL A 85 -5.93 1.22 -4.90
CA VAL A 85 -5.92 1.52 -6.34
C VAL A 85 -7.29 1.29 -6.97
N LYS A 86 -7.57 1.99 -8.08
CA LYS A 86 -8.76 1.71 -8.87
C LYS A 86 -8.51 0.46 -9.71
N ALA A 87 -9.21 -0.60 -9.35
CA ALA A 87 -9.12 -1.91 -9.99
C ALA A 87 -10.51 -2.55 -10.13
N GLY A 88 -11.54 -1.69 -10.19
CA GLY A 88 -12.95 -2.09 -10.17
C GLY A 88 -13.37 -2.80 -8.87
N THR A 89 -14.66 -3.13 -8.78
CA THR A 89 -15.20 -4.02 -7.74
C THR A 89 -15.72 -5.27 -8.44
N ARG A 90 -15.14 -6.44 -8.15
CA ARG A 90 -15.52 -7.67 -8.83
C ARG A 90 -16.81 -8.28 -8.26
N PRO A 91 -17.59 -8.97 -9.12
CA PRO A 91 -18.76 -9.72 -8.67
C PRO A 91 -18.37 -10.97 -7.86
N PHE A 92 -17.24 -11.62 -8.20
CA PHE A 92 -16.74 -12.82 -7.53
C PHE A 92 -15.24 -12.69 -7.23
N LYS A 93 -14.82 -13.12 -6.04
CA LYS A 93 -13.40 -13.16 -5.66
C LYS A 93 -12.68 -14.34 -6.32
N GLY A 94 -11.40 -14.16 -6.62
CA GLY A 94 -10.54 -15.21 -7.18
C GLY A 94 -10.73 -15.48 -8.67
N VAL A 95 -11.59 -14.72 -9.35
CA VAL A 95 -11.80 -14.80 -10.80
C VAL A 95 -11.43 -13.46 -11.44
N THR A 96 -10.74 -13.50 -12.57
CA THR A 96 -10.40 -12.31 -13.36
C THR A 96 -11.53 -12.00 -14.35
N PHE A 97 -11.90 -10.72 -14.46
CA PHE A 97 -12.87 -10.25 -15.45
C PHE A 97 -12.27 -9.07 -16.21
N LYS A 98 -12.68 -8.88 -17.48
CA LYS A 98 -12.27 -7.73 -18.27
C LYS A 98 -12.65 -6.43 -17.56
N GLY A 99 -11.67 -5.55 -17.33
CA GLY A 99 -11.87 -4.29 -16.59
C GLY A 99 -11.77 -4.43 -15.07
N TYR A 100 -11.55 -5.65 -14.55
CA TYR A 100 -11.49 -5.94 -13.13
C TYR A 100 -10.35 -6.92 -12.82
N PRO A 101 -9.12 -6.43 -12.59
CA PRO A 101 -7.99 -7.29 -12.24
C PRO A 101 -8.21 -8.05 -10.93
N MET A 102 -7.63 -9.23 -10.86
CA MET A 102 -7.37 -9.94 -9.61
C MET A 102 -6.39 -9.14 -8.74
N GLN A 103 -6.75 -8.90 -7.48
CA GLN A 103 -5.89 -8.19 -6.53
C GLN A 103 -5.29 -9.17 -5.53
N ILE A 104 -3.97 -9.33 -5.63
CA ILE A 104 -3.18 -10.11 -4.69
C ILE A 104 -2.41 -9.12 -3.81
N CYS A 105 -2.53 -9.25 -2.50
CA CYS A 105 -1.81 -8.42 -1.56
C CYS A 105 -0.76 -9.26 -0.82
N TYR A 106 0.50 -8.88 -0.98
CA TYR A 106 1.55 -9.36 -0.11
C TYR A 106 1.73 -8.42 1.09
N ILE A 107 1.49 -8.92 2.30
CA ILE A 107 1.60 -8.17 3.55
C ILE A 107 2.97 -8.42 4.17
N HIS A 108 3.76 -7.36 4.29
CA HIS A 108 5.02 -7.39 5.06
C HIS A 108 4.76 -7.27 6.56
N HIS A 109 3.93 -6.30 6.93
CA HIS A 109 3.51 -6.05 8.30
C HIS A 109 2.20 -5.25 8.29
N PRO A 110 1.37 -5.35 9.34
CA PRO A 110 0.24 -4.44 9.49
C PRO A 110 0.69 -2.99 9.55
N PRO A 111 -0.15 -2.01 9.15
CA PRO A 111 0.15 -0.60 9.33
C PRO A 111 0.17 -0.28 10.84
N ARG A 112 1.34 -0.48 11.46
CA ARG A 112 1.59 -0.42 12.90
C ARG A 112 1.04 0.85 13.56
N ASN A 113 1.27 1.99 12.88
CA ASN A 113 0.84 3.33 13.29
C ASN A 113 -0.69 3.44 13.46
N LEU A 114 -1.46 2.64 12.71
CA LEU A 114 -2.91 2.62 12.81
C LEU A 114 -3.37 1.81 14.02
N TYR A 115 -2.70 0.72 14.37
CA TYR A 115 -3.22 -0.26 15.34
C TYR A 115 -2.55 -0.20 16.72
N GLY A 116 -1.92 0.93 17.06
CA GLY A 116 -1.40 1.17 18.42
C GLY A 116 -0.09 0.44 18.73
N TYR A 117 0.56 -0.13 17.72
CA TYR A 117 1.92 -0.64 17.89
C TYR A 117 2.90 0.52 18.07
N ALA A 118 3.92 0.30 18.90
CA ALA A 118 4.96 1.30 19.16
C ALA A 118 5.60 1.76 17.83
N THR A 119 5.39 3.03 17.52
CA THR A 119 6.11 3.74 16.45
C THR A 119 7.31 4.44 17.06
N GLY A 120 8.48 4.37 16.42
CA GLY A 120 9.72 4.95 16.94
C GLY A 120 9.75 6.48 17.11
N SER A 121 8.61 7.18 16.98
CA SER A 121 8.50 8.63 17.15
C SER A 121 7.82 9.01 18.47
N ASN A 122 8.48 9.80 19.30
CA ASN A 122 7.94 10.36 20.55
C ASN A 122 7.06 11.63 20.32
N LEU A 123 6.70 11.91 19.05
CA LEU A 123 5.94 13.10 18.67
C LEU A 123 4.50 13.10 19.23
N GLN A 124 3.99 11.94 19.64
CA GLN A 124 2.69 11.80 20.33
C GLN A 124 2.66 12.48 21.71
N LYS A 125 3.82 12.89 22.26
CA LYS A 125 3.91 13.68 23.49
C LYS A 125 3.24 15.05 23.35
N TYR A 126 3.18 15.61 22.14
CA TYR A 126 2.55 16.90 21.90
C TYR A 126 1.04 16.73 21.65
N TRP A 127 0.21 17.42 22.43
CA TRP A 127 -1.25 17.28 22.38
C TRP A 127 -1.88 17.55 20.99
N PRO A 128 -1.42 18.52 20.16
CA PRO A 128 -2.02 18.73 18.84
C PRO A 128 -1.72 17.57 17.90
N VAL A 129 -0.50 17.02 17.97
CA VAL A 129 -0.06 15.87 17.17
C VAL A 129 -0.85 14.61 17.55
N ARG A 130 -1.15 14.45 18.84
CA ARG A 130 -1.99 13.36 19.35
C ARG A 130 -3.41 13.46 18.85
N LEU A 131 -4.04 14.63 18.94
CA LEU A 131 -5.40 14.86 18.46
C LEU A 131 -5.49 14.61 16.94
N TYR A 132 -4.56 15.20 16.18
CA TYR A 132 -4.41 14.97 14.75
C TYR A 132 -4.30 13.47 14.42
N SER A 133 -3.46 12.76 15.16
CA SER A 133 -3.23 11.33 14.93
C SER A 133 -4.49 10.50 15.18
N ILE A 134 -5.31 10.84 16.18
CA ILE A 134 -6.57 10.15 16.46
C ILE A 134 -7.52 10.25 15.27
N PHE A 135 -7.77 11.47 14.77
CA PHE A 135 -8.67 11.69 13.63
C PHE A 135 -8.15 11.00 12.38
N VAL A 136 -6.89 11.22 12.00
CA VAL A 136 -6.33 10.64 10.78
C VAL A 136 -6.22 9.11 10.88
N ASN A 137 -5.89 8.57 12.05
CA ASN A 137 -5.92 7.12 12.27
C ASN A 137 -7.31 6.53 12.08
N PHE A 138 -8.35 7.20 12.58
CA PHE A 138 -9.72 6.74 12.42
C PHE A 138 -10.10 6.60 10.94
N PHE A 139 -9.87 7.64 10.14
CA PHE A 139 -10.12 7.60 8.70
C PHE A 139 -9.29 6.55 7.97
N LEU A 140 -7.99 6.46 8.29
CA LEU A 140 -7.11 5.50 7.64
C LEU A 140 -7.38 4.05 8.05
N ARG A 141 -7.85 3.78 9.27
CA ARG A 141 -8.33 2.44 9.67
C ARG A 141 -9.55 2.02 8.85
N ASN A 142 -10.49 2.93 8.62
CA ASN A 142 -11.66 2.66 7.79
C ASN A 142 -11.25 2.42 6.32
N TYR A 143 -10.32 3.23 5.80
CA TYR A 143 -9.76 3.03 4.47
C TYR A 143 -9.02 1.69 4.35
N ASP A 144 -8.17 1.35 5.33
CA ASP A 144 -7.46 0.07 5.39
C ASP A 144 -8.43 -1.11 5.35
N PHE A 145 -9.47 -1.06 6.19
CA PHE A 145 -10.51 -2.08 6.23
C PHE A 145 -11.24 -2.20 4.89
N LYS A 146 -11.73 -1.09 4.33
CA LYS A 146 -12.49 -1.08 3.07
C LYS A 146 -11.68 -1.58 1.88
N THR A 147 -10.40 -1.18 1.78
CA THR A 147 -9.53 -1.62 0.68
C THR A 147 -9.18 -3.09 0.79
N ALA A 148 -8.96 -3.59 2.01
CA ALA A 148 -8.67 -4.98 2.23
C ALA A 148 -9.85 -5.93 1.92
N GLN A 149 -11.11 -5.48 2.03
CA GLN A 149 -12.26 -6.27 1.56
C GLN A 149 -12.24 -6.51 0.05
N LYS A 150 -11.59 -5.65 -0.75
CA LYS A 150 -11.52 -5.75 -2.22
C LYS A 150 -10.44 -6.71 -2.72
N VAL A 151 -9.50 -7.10 -1.85
CA VAL A 151 -8.42 -8.03 -2.17
C VAL A 151 -8.97 -9.46 -2.22
N ASP A 152 -8.49 -10.26 -3.18
CA ASP A 152 -8.84 -11.68 -3.28
C ASP A 152 -7.98 -12.52 -2.35
N TYR A 153 -6.66 -12.34 -2.49
CA TYR A 153 -5.67 -13.19 -1.85
C TYR A 153 -4.71 -12.34 -1.06
N PHE A 154 -4.57 -12.70 0.22
CA PHE A 154 -3.54 -12.16 1.08
C PHE A 154 -2.44 -13.19 1.26
N ILE A 155 -1.22 -12.78 0.94
CA ILE A 155 -0.01 -13.55 1.15
C ILE A 155 0.77 -12.84 2.26
N ALA A 156 1.15 -13.54 3.32
CA ALA A 156 1.93 -12.96 4.41
C ALA A 156 3.33 -13.57 4.44
N ASN A 157 4.33 -12.75 4.77
CA ASN A 157 5.71 -13.22 4.89
C ASN A 157 5.97 -14.10 6.14
N SER A 158 5.05 -14.10 7.11
CA SER A 158 5.20 -14.89 8.33
C SER A 158 3.87 -15.32 8.93
N LYS A 159 3.91 -16.37 9.76
CA LYS A 159 2.75 -16.84 10.54
C LYS A 159 2.22 -15.77 11.50
N GLU A 160 3.08 -14.91 12.04
CA GLU A 160 2.67 -13.84 12.96
C GLU A 160 2.00 -12.66 12.23
N THR A 161 2.52 -12.27 11.07
CA THR A 161 1.84 -11.32 10.18
C THR A 161 0.49 -11.88 9.72
N ALA A 162 0.44 -13.17 9.37
CA ALA A 162 -0.80 -13.85 9.01
C ALA A 162 -1.82 -13.85 10.16
N LYS A 163 -1.40 -14.21 11.38
CA LYS A 163 -2.31 -14.21 12.55
C LYS A 163 -2.84 -12.81 12.87
N SER A 164 -1.98 -11.80 12.85
CA SER A 164 -2.32 -10.42 13.26
C SER A 164 -3.21 -9.68 12.26
N GLU A 165 -3.06 -9.90 10.95
CA GLU A 165 -3.93 -9.29 9.93
C GLU A 165 -5.04 -10.21 9.43
N ILE A 166 -4.71 -11.45 9.06
CA ILE A 166 -5.61 -12.30 8.28
C ILE A 166 -6.67 -12.93 9.19
N ARG A 167 -6.31 -13.43 10.37
CA ARG A 167 -7.24 -14.24 11.17
C ARG A 167 -8.37 -13.47 11.87
N ASN A 168 -8.15 -12.19 12.22
CA ASN A 168 -9.09 -11.39 13.00
C ASN A 168 -9.82 -10.30 12.19
N LYS A 169 -9.36 -9.93 10.99
CA LYS A 169 -9.92 -8.79 10.22
C LYS A 169 -10.46 -9.16 8.84
N PHE A 170 -9.94 -10.21 8.23
CA PHE A 170 -10.25 -10.56 6.83
C PHE A 170 -10.55 -12.05 6.76
N LYS A 171 -11.83 -12.43 6.80
CA LYS A 171 -12.24 -13.83 6.62
C LYS A 171 -11.64 -14.37 5.32
N ILE A 172 -10.64 -15.24 5.40
CA ILE A 172 -10.18 -16.05 4.27
C ILE A 172 -10.50 -17.50 4.59
N GLN A 173 -11.15 -18.17 3.63
CA GLN A 173 -11.40 -19.61 3.67
C GLN A 173 -10.06 -20.36 3.70
N LYS A 174 -10.00 -21.39 4.54
CA LYS A 174 -8.90 -22.35 4.56
C LYS A 174 -8.78 -23.07 3.23
#